data_AF-A0AA97A054-F1
#
_entry.id   AF-A0AA97A054-F1
#
_cell.length_a   1.000
_cell.length_b   1.000
_cell.length_c   1.000
_cell.angle_alpha   90.00
_cell.angle_beta   90.00
_cell.angle_gamma   90.00
#
_symmetry.space_group_name_H-M   'P 1'
#
loop_
_entity.id
_entity.type
_entity.pdbx_description
1 polymer ?
#
loop_
_entity_poly.entity_id
_entity_poly.type
_entity_poly.pdbx_seq_one_letter_code
_entity_poly.pdbx_strand_id
1 'polypeptide(L)'
;MVNKKKMAFIALILGLFLPMPAAQAKVQNQTSQVSAYYYYNNNPIYSIQIQATNYQIAFEKIQSGTFENNELDHYTVDDFKKLYEVNGKIIRLSDTLVFGEGVELTEEESKAVLEVLYRDNRPFLNVLNEFQMQVPLHIPENARYRFTSEEGLSIAELKQGWTIFQNSNDNSFEVIKLDDKEETVHLGNTLIDQGNITVDATEIDGYHTADIGESVTYKIPLESISSLELEVSPNFIIDEINAPFTEEVHFVREKKGQDGTLVNIEPLPENVSLDGEIFKLSKRYIETDEQEFETALSKLQSIKKIKVDINSRSDEFITVTGHVVSTASYLIDIYQSDTEEEKRFTKNLVVENQNNRQGIYVIADGKYLLTPQVYSNNVNFVMTDGNSHQLLTGAEYILGRFDKSGQVYILNYNSEKQIIWEKSGLEKERLVEAESNFTISGNQVIYLDGYKSVLPFNEKIWAYDESNQTKSNEALFKLRGLSSEYTYFLKQVKVPEGYATATDVQLFKVAKDSESKAQFGDYQVNGFILDLDYGKMEYNALQILKEGQNATLLPNPYWMALIFIVVTILVVAVIAYLVIRKG
;
A
#
# COMPACT_ATOMS: atom_id res chain seq x y z
N MET A 1 -59.97 -31.77 -57.85
CA MET A 1 -58.56 -32.15 -57.67
C MET A 1 -57.79 -31.74 -58.92
N VAL A 2 -57.28 -30.50 -58.96
CA VAL A 2 -56.38 -30.01 -60.01
C VAL A 2 -55.26 -29.22 -59.32
N ASN A 3 -54.15 -29.94 -59.18
CA ASN A 3 -52.75 -29.54 -59.19
C ASN A 3 -52.34 -28.17 -58.61
N LYS A 4 -51.83 -28.23 -57.36
CA LYS A 4 -51.14 -27.20 -56.56
C LYS A 4 -49.83 -26.64 -57.17
N LYS A 5 -49.62 -26.74 -58.49
CA LYS A 5 -48.37 -26.28 -59.17
C LYS A 5 -48.50 -25.00 -60.00
N LYS A 6 -49.67 -24.34 -60.02
CA LYS A 6 -49.84 -23.02 -60.69
C LYS A 6 -50.05 -21.81 -59.75
N MET A 7 -50.14 -22.04 -58.44
CA MET A 7 -50.17 -20.95 -57.42
C MET A 7 -48.76 -20.53 -56.95
N ALA A 8 -47.72 -21.29 -57.31
CA ALA A 8 -46.34 -21.01 -56.89
C ALA A 8 -45.61 -19.97 -57.77
N PHE A 9 -46.16 -19.58 -58.92
CA PHE A 9 -45.48 -18.66 -59.84
C PHE A 9 -46.00 -17.21 -59.76
N ILE A 10 -47.17 -16.98 -59.16
CA ILE A 10 -47.75 -15.63 -58.97
C ILE A 10 -47.42 -15.07 -57.56
N ALA A 11 -47.13 -15.93 -56.58
CA ALA A 11 -46.63 -15.51 -55.27
C ALA A 11 -45.12 -15.16 -55.26
N LEU A 12 -44.36 -15.56 -56.29
CA LEU A 12 -42.91 -15.29 -56.37
C LEU A 12 -42.58 -13.92 -56.99
N ILE A 13 -43.53 -13.24 -57.64
CA ILE A 13 -43.29 -11.98 -58.36
C ILE A 13 -43.88 -10.76 -57.62
N LEU A 14 -44.71 -10.94 -56.58
CA LEU A 14 -45.22 -9.85 -55.74
C LEU A 14 -44.43 -9.61 -54.43
N GLY A 15 -43.36 -10.36 -54.17
CA GLY A 15 -42.48 -10.16 -53.00
C GLY A 15 -41.25 -9.29 -53.26
N LEU A 16 -41.04 -8.80 -54.49
CA LEU A 16 -39.80 -8.14 -54.92
C LEU A 16 -39.84 -6.59 -54.86
N PHE A 17 -40.87 -5.99 -54.26
CA PHE A 17 -40.95 -4.54 -54.05
C PHE A 17 -41.51 -4.18 -52.67
N LEU A 18 -40.89 -4.69 -51.61
CA LEU A 18 -40.93 -3.98 -50.33
C LEU A 18 -39.70 -3.05 -50.28
N PRO A 19 -39.87 -1.74 -50.07
CA PRO A 19 -38.74 -0.87 -49.81
C PRO A 19 -38.07 -1.39 -48.54
N MET A 20 -36.84 -1.88 -48.65
CA MET A 20 -36.00 -2.06 -47.48
C MET A 20 -35.90 -0.67 -46.83
N PRO A 21 -36.27 -0.49 -45.55
CA PRO A 21 -35.78 0.67 -44.83
C PRO A 21 -34.25 0.63 -44.98
N ALA A 22 -33.68 1.72 -45.47
CA ALA A 22 -32.24 1.90 -45.47
C ALA A 22 -31.75 1.49 -44.08
N ALA A 23 -30.89 0.48 -44.02
CA ALA A 23 -30.20 0.15 -42.80
C ALA A 23 -29.34 1.38 -42.46
N GLN A 24 -29.90 2.30 -41.68
CA GLN A 24 -29.09 3.13 -40.82
C GLN A 24 -28.26 2.14 -40.01
N ALA A 25 -26.96 2.13 -40.25
CA ALA A 25 -26.00 1.46 -39.39
C ALA A 25 -26.28 1.96 -37.97
N LYS A 26 -26.95 1.12 -37.18
CA LYS A 26 -27.16 1.36 -35.76
C LYS A 26 -25.76 1.21 -35.16
N VAL A 27 -25.14 2.33 -34.80
CA VAL A 27 -23.86 2.36 -34.10
C VAL A 27 -23.90 1.30 -32.99
N GLN A 28 -22.93 0.41 -33.05
CA GLN A 28 -22.82 -0.75 -32.19
C GLN A 28 -22.63 -0.25 -30.75
N ASN A 29 -23.67 -0.34 -29.91
CA ASN A 29 -23.58 -0.02 -28.47
C ASN A 29 -22.77 -1.10 -27.74
N GLN A 30 -21.49 -1.23 -28.07
CA GLN A 30 -20.59 -2.11 -27.34
C GLN A 30 -20.10 -1.39 -26.09
N THR A 31 -20.02 -2.15 -25.00
CA THR A 31 -19.57 -1.66 -23.70
C THR A 31 -18.35 -2.44 -23.24
N SER A 32 -17.47 -1.76 -22.53
CA SER A 32 -16.30 -2.30 -21.84
C SER A 32 -16.57 -2.31 -20.33
N GLN A 33 -16.22 -3.42 -19.69
CA GLN A 33 -16.08 -3.47 -18.23
C GLN A 33 -14.70 -2.90 -17.88
N VAL A 34 -14.68 -1.75 -17.22
CA VAL A 34 -13.46 -1.03 -16.91
C VAL A 34 -13.11 -1.22 -15.44
N SER A 35 -11.84 -1.57 -15.18
CA SER A 35 -11.20 -1.52 -13.87
C SER A 35 -10.18 -0.38 -13.85
N ALA A 36 -10.50 0.71 -13.18
CA ALA A 36 -9.62 1.86 -13.03
C ALA A 36 -8.94 1.84 -11.66
N TYR A 37 -7.62 1.90 -11.66
CA TYR A 37 -6.80 1.98 -10.45
C TYR A 37 -6.22 3.38 -10.31
N TYR A 38 -6.27 3.96 -9.11
CA TYR A 38 -5.60 5.22 -8.80
C TYR A 38 -4.40 4.97 -7.87
N TYR A 39 -3.20 5.23 -8.38
CA TYR A 39 -1.96 5.13 -7.64
C TYR A 39 -1.25 6.48 -7.53
N TYR A 40 -0.80 6.81 -6.31
CA TYR A 40 -0.05 8.02 -6.05
C TYR A 40 1.23 7.71 -5.26
N ASN A 41 2.37 8.19 -5.75
CA ASN A 41 3.69 7.96 -5.18
C ASN A 41 3.91 6.49 -4.79
N ASN A 42 3.67 5.54 -5.70
CA ASN A 42 3.83 4.10 -5.48
C ASN A 42 2.83 3.45 -4.50
N ASN A 43 1.71 4.12 -4.20
CA ASN A 43 0.69 3.61 -3.27
C ASN A 43 -0.68 3.58 -3.93
N PRO A 44 -1.45 2.48 -3.76
CA PRO A 44 -2.88 2.52 -4.06
C PRO A 44 -3.56 3.51 -3.12
N ILE A 45 -4.48 4.32 -3.63
CA ILE A 45 -5.13 5.36 -2.83
C ILE A 45 -6.62 5.08 -2.69
N TYR A 46 -7.07 4.90 -1.45
CA TYR A 46 -8.48 4.87 -1.06
C TYR A 46 -9.14 6.24 -1.16
N SER A 47 -10.46 6.29 -1.37
CA SER A 47 -11.26 7.52 -1.23
C SER A 47 -11.01 8.61 -2.30
N ILE A 48 -10.59 8.24 -3.52
CA ILE A 48 -10.55 9.16 -4.68
C ILE A 48 -11.73 8.86 -5.60
N GLN A 49 -12.44 9.89 -6.07
CA GLN A 49 -13.52 9.70 -7.02
C GLN A 49 -12.96 9.71 -8.45
N ILE A 50 -13.33 8.70 -9.24
CA ILE A 50 -13.01 8.62 -10.67
C ILE A 50 -14.29 8.78 -11.48
N GLN A 51 -14.22 9.58 -12.53
CA GLN A 51 -15.32 9.83 -13.45
C GLN A 51 -14.84 9.64 -14.88
N ALA A 52 -15.68 9.05 -15.72
CA ALA A 52 -15.38 8.82 -17.13
C ALA A 52 -16.46 9.40 -18.04
N THR A 53 -16.06 9.99 -19.16
CA THR A 53 -16.97 10.43 -20.22
C THR A 53 -16.46 9.92 -21.55
N ASN A 54 -17.31 9.19 -22.29
CA ASN A 54 -16.99 8.73 -23.64
C ASN A 54 -17.14 9.91 -24.61
N TYR A 55 -16.07 10.20 -25.35
CA TYR A 55 -15.92 11.27 -26.33
C TYR A 55 -15.76 10.74 -27.77
N GLN A 56 -16.16 9.49 -28.05
CA GLN A 56 -16.02 8.87 -29.38
C GLN A 56 -16.69 9.69 -30.49
N ILE A 57 -17.87 10.26 -30.23
CA ILE A 57 -18.61 11.08 -31.22
C ILE A 57 -17.81 12.33 -31.58
N ALA A 58 -17.31 13.05 -30.57
CA ALA A 58 -16.47 14.22 -30.80
C ALA A 58 -15.17 13.85 -31.52
N PHE A 59 -14.54 12.73 -31.13
CA PHE A 59 -13.32 12.22 -31.76
C PHE A 59 -13.53 11.98 -33.26
N GLU A 60 -14.61 11.30 -33.66
CA GLU A 60 -14.91 11.03 -35.08
C GLU A 60 -15.14 12.31 -35.90
N LYS A 61 -15.82 13.31 -35.31
CA LYS A 61 -16.01 14.62 -35.95
C LYS A 61 -14.68 15.37 -36.13
N ILE A 62 -13.84 15.36 -35.10
CA ILE A 62 -12.49 15.96 -35.12
C ILE A 62 -11.63 15.27 -36.20
N GLN A 63 -11.63 13.95 -36.23
CA GLN A 63 -10.80 13.15 -37.14
C GLN A 63 -11.21 13.32 -38.60
N SER A 64 -12.51 13.30 -38.87
CA SER A 64 -13.04 13.39 -40.24
C SER A 64 -13.13 14.83 -40.77
N GLY A 65 -12.96 15.84 -39.91
CA GLY A 65 -13.19 17.24 -40.26
C GLY A 65 -14.64 17.54 -40.66
N THR A 66 -15.59 16.66 -40.32
CA THR A 66 -17.00 16.79 -40.72
C THR A 66 -17.84 17.19 -39.51
N PHE A 67 -18.43 18.39 -39.59
CA PHE A 67 -19.21 19.01 -38.51
C PHE A 67 -20.62 19.34 -39.00
N GLU A 68 -21.59 19.36 -38.10
CA GLU A 68 -22.92 19.89 -38.40
C GLU A 68 -22.85 21.42 -38.59
N ASN A 69 -23.73 21.96 -39.45
CA ASN A 69 -23.70 23.35 -39.91
C ASN A 69 -23.74 24.42 -38.79
N ASN A 70 -24.06 24.05 -37.56
CA ASN A 70 -24.19 24.93 -36.40
C ASN A 70 -23.14 24.68 -35.30
N GLU A 71 -22.33 23.62 -35.39
CA GLU A 71 -21.39 23.26 -34.32
C GLU A 71 -20.21 24.23 -34.26
N LEU A 72 -19.56 24.48 -35.40
CA LEU A 72 -18.43 25.41 -35.49
C LEU A 72 -18.82 26.89 -35.41
N ASP A 73 -20.12 27.18 -35.52
CA ASP A 73 -20.70 28.52 -35.33
C ASP A 73 -21.32 28.69 -33.93
N HIS A 74 -21.20 27.69 -33.06
CA HIS A 74 -21.73 27.74 -31.70
C HIS A 74 -20.97 28.77 -30.85
N TYR A 75 -21.66 29.47 -29.95
CA TYR A 75 -21.07 30.57 -29.15
C TYR A 75 -19.87 30.13 -28.28
N THR A 76 -19.77 28.84 -27.95
CA THR A 76 -18.60 28.30 -27.22
C THR A 76 -17.32 28.36 -28.03
N VAL A 77 -17.40 28.51 -29.36
CA VAL A 77 -16.22 28.69 -30.22
C VAL A 77 -15.57 30.05 -30.01
N ASP A 78 -16.30 31.05 -29.51
CA ASP A 78 -15.74 32.38 -29.24
C ASP A 78 -14.65 32.37 -28.15
N ASP A 79 -14.64 31.36 -27.27
CA ASP A 79 -13.57 31.18 -26.30
C ASP A 79 -12.24 30.79 -26.96
N PHE A 80 -12.25 30.12 -28.12
CA PHE A 80 -11.02 29.86 -28.89
C PHE A 80 -10.40 31.13 -29.43
N LYS A 81 -11.19 32.13 -29.85
CA LYS A 81 -10.65 33.40 -30.37
C LYS A 81 -9.80 34.15 -29.34
N LYS A 82 -9.93 33.81 -28.05
CA LYS A 82 -9.13 34.38 -26.96
C LYS A 82 -7.76 33.72 -26.81
N LEU A 83 -7.63 32.46 -27.23
CA LEU A 83 -6.47 31.59 -26.97
C LEU A 83 -5.74 31.17 -28.25
N TYR A 84 -6.44 31.11 -29.38
CA TYR A 84 -6.02 30.47 -30.62
C TYR A 84 -6.46 31.26 -31.86
N GLU A 85 -5.79 31.01 -32.98
CA GLU A 85 -6.14 31.63 -34.25
C GLU A 85 -7.33 30.88 -34.88
N VAL A 86 -8.42 31.62 -35.15
CA VAL A 86 -9.64 31.09 -35.77
C VAL A 86 -9.86 31.80 -37.10
N ASN A 87 -9.79 31.06 -38.20
CA ASN A 87 -10.01 31.57 -39.55
C ASN A 87 -11.21 30.85 -40.19
N GLY A 88 -12.37 31.50 -40.14
CA GLY A 88 -13.63 30.88 -40.55
C GLY A 88 -13.93 29.67 -39.68
N LYS A 89 -14.04 28.50 -40.31
CA LYS A 89 -14.34 27.21 -39.67
C LYS A 89 -13.09 26.35 -39.39
N ILE A 90 -11.91 26.95 -39.43
CA ILE A 90 -10.63 26.31 -39.14
C ILE A 90 -10.00 26.96 -37.91
N ILE A 91 -9.59 26.13 -36.95
CA ILE A 91 -9.00 26.54 -35.68
C ILE A 91 -7.57 26.00 -35.62
N ARG A 92 -6.62 26.91 -35.43
CA ARG A 92 -5.19 26.60 -35.30
C ARG A 92 -4.79 26.61 -33.82
N LEU A 93 -4.51 25.43 -33.29
CA LEU A 93 -4.11 25.22 -31.89
C LEU A 93 -2.60 25.42 -31.68
N SER A 94 -1.80 25.13 -32.70
CA SER A 94 -0.36 25.42 -32.75
C SER A 94 0.11 25.49 -34.20
N ASP A 95 1.41 25.69 -34.43
CA ASP A 95 1.99 25.68 -35.78
C ASP A 95 1.80 24.34 -36.51
N THR A 96 1.64 23.24 -35.76
CA THR A 96 1.51 21.88 -36.30
C THR A 96 0.16 21.22 -36.05
N LEU A 97 -0.72 21.84 -35.24
CA LEU A 97 -2.01 21.26 -34.87
C LEU A 97 -3.15 22.20 -35.28
N VAL A 98 -3.95 21.77 -36.26
CA VAL A 98 -5.06 22.52 -36.84
C VAL A 98 -6.25 21.57 -36.98
N PHE A 99 -7.47 22.02 -36.68
CA PHE A 99 -8.68 21.22 -36.91
C PHE A 99 -9.82 22.11 -37.38
N GLY A 100 -10.85 21.52 -38.00
CA GLY A 100 -12.01 22.27 -38.48
C GLY A 100 -12.63 21.65 -39.73
N GLU A 101 -13.58 22.37 -40.33
CA GLU A 101 -14.34 21.85 -41.47
C GLU A 101 -13.40 21.53 -42.65
N GLY A 102 -13.44 20.27 -43.12
CA GLY A 102 -12.63 19.78 -44.24
C GLY A 102 -11.17 19.47 -43.91
N VAL A 103 -10.78 19.49 -42.63
CA VAL A 103 -9.44 19.08 -42.16
C VAL A 103 -9.50 17.67 -41.61
N GLU A 104 -8.96 16.69 -42.34
CA GLU A 104 -8.80 15.32 -41.85
C GLU A 104 -7.50 15.19 -41.05
N LEU A 105 -7.56 14.45 -39.93
CA LEU A 105 -6.45 14.28 -38.99
C LEU A 105 -6.09 12.81 -38.77
N THR A 106 -4.85 12.54 -38.38
CA THR A 106 -4.48 11.21 -37.88
C THR A 106 -5.13 10.92 -36.52
N GLU A 107 -5.08 9.67 -36.08
CA GLU A 107 -5.59 9.28 -34.76
C GLU A 107 -4.85 10.03 -33.63
N GLU A 108 -3.53 10.18 -33.74
CA GLU A 108 -2.68 10.90 -32.79
C GLU A 108 -2.96 12.41 -32.79
N GLU A 109 -3.10 13.02 -33.96
CA GLU A 109 -3.47 14.43 -34.09
C GLU A 109 -4.87 14.69 -33.51
N SER A 110 -5.82 13.79 -33.77
CA SER A 110 -7.19 13.87 -33.25
C SER A 110 -7.22 13.73 -31.73
N LYS A 111 -6.41 12.83 -31.16
CA LYS A 111 -6.23 12.70 -29.72
C LYS A 111 -5.65 13.99 -29.12
N ALA A 112 -4.63 14.56 -29.74
CA ALA A 112 -4.02 15.82 -29.28
C ALA A 112 -5.03 16.99 -29.34
N VAL A 113 -5.84 17.09 -30.40
CA VAL A 113 -6.94 18.06 -30.45
C VAL A 113 -7.92 17.81 -29.30
N LEU A 114 -8.37 16.57 -29.11
CA LEU A 114 -9.30 16.20 -28.04
C LEU A 114 -8.79 16.63 -26.65
N GLU A 115 -7.52 16.38 -26.35
CA GLU A 115 -6.85 16.81 -25.10
C GLU A 115 -6.84 18.34 -24.93
N VAL A 116 -6.51 19.08 -26.00
CA VAL A 116 -6.53 20.55 -26.01
C VAL A 116 -7.95 21.07 -25.79
N LEU A 117 -8.95 20.53 -26.50
CA LEU A 117 -10.34 20.93 -26.33
C LEU A 117 -10.82 20.66 -24.90
N TYR A 118 -10.44 19.52 -24.32
CA TYR A 118 -10.82 19.18 -22.96
C TYR A 118 -10.24 20.14 -21.92
N ARG A 119 -8.97 20.50 -22.07
CA ARG A 119 -8.25 21.41 -21.18
C ARG A 119 -8.71 22.86 -21.33
N ASP A 120 -8.81 23.33 -22.57
CA ASP A 120 -8.89 24.76 -22.88
C ASP A 120 -10.31 25.21 -23.24
N ASN A 121 -11.20 24.31 -23.68
CA ASN A 121 -12.60 24.63 -24.00
C ASN A 121 -13.56 23.42 -23.91
N ARG A 122 -13.69 22.87 -22.70
CA ARG A 122 -14.62 21.77 -22.40
C ARG A 122 -16.07 22.03 -22.84
N PRO A 123 -16.63 23.26 -22.75
CA PRO A 123 -17.98 23.54 -23.24
C PRO A 123 -18.17 23.23 -24.73
N PHE A 124 -17.23 23.65 -25.59
CA PHE A 124 -17.30 23.33 -27.01
C PHE A 124 -17.15 21.83 -27.28
N LEU A 125 -16.22 21.16 -26.59
CA LEU A 125 -16.09 19.71 -26.73
C LEU A 125 -17.38 18.97 -26.35
N ASN A 126 -18.09 19.43 -25.32
CA ASN A 126 -19.36 18.84 -24.93
C ASN A 126 -20.46 19.06 -25.98
N VAL A 127 -20.42 20.16 -26.74
CA VAL A 127 -21.31 20.37 -27.89
C VAL A 127 -21.01 19.33 -28.97
N LEU A 128 -19.74 19.18 -29.36
CA LEU A 128 -19.32 18.18 -30.36
C LEU A 128 -19.71 16.75 -29.94
N ASN A 129 -19.62 16.48 -28.65
CA ASN A 129 -19.93 15.20 -28.05
C ASN A 129 -21.41 15.03 -27.66
N GLU A 130 -22.30 15.93 -28.11
CA GLU A 130 -23.75 15.84 -27.87
C GLU A 130 -24.12 15.70 -26.38
N PHE A 131 -23.32 16.31 -25.50
CA PHE A 131 -23.51 16.28 -24.05
C PHE A 131 -23.68 14.85 -23.48
N GLN A 132 -22.91 13.87 -23.97
CA GLN A 132 -22.88 12.53 -23.36
C GLN A 132 -22.68 12.61 -21.84
N MET A 133 -23.41 11.77 -21.11
CA MET A 133 -23.38 11.77 -19.63
C MET A 133 -22.03 11.27 -19.11
N GLN A 134 -21.57 11.92 -18.04
CA GLN A 134 -20.45 11.44 -17.24
C GLN A 134 -20.87 10.28 -16.34
N VAL A 135 -20.03 9.26 -16.25
CA VAL A 135 -20.25 8.06 -15.46
C VAL A 135 -19.29 8.05 -14.28
N PRO A 136 -19.77 8.17 -13.02
CA PRO A 136 -18.92 7.99 -11.84
C PRO A 136 -18.66 6.50 -11.60
N LEU A 137 -17.40 6.12 -11.46
CA LEU A 137 -17.01 4.75 -11.13
C LEU A 137 -17.34 4.43 -9.67
N HIS A 138 -17.33 3.15 -9.30
CA HIS A 138 -17.66 2.68 -7.95
C HIS A 138 -16.82 1.45 -7.55
N ILE A 139 -16.75 1.12 -6.26
CA ILE A 139 -16.07 -0.13 -5.85
C ILE A 139 -16.89 -1.38 -6.24
N PRO A 140 -16.23 -2.53 -6.47
CA PRO A 140 -16.92 -3.79 -6.80
C PRO A 140 -17.92 -4.24 -5.73
N GLU A 141 -17.62 -4.01 -4.46
CA GLU A 141 -18.41 -4.50 -3.32
C GLU A 141 -19.70 -3.70 -3.13
N ASN A 142 -19.74 -2.45 -3.58
CA ASN A 142 -20.86 -1.54 -3.34
C ASN A 142 -20.96 -0.42 -4.39
N ALA A 143 -21.89 -0.57 -5.32
CA ALA A 143 -22.15 0.41 -6.38
C ALA A 143 -22.64 1.79 -5.90
N ARG A 144 -22.99 1.95 -4.61
CA ARG A 144 -23.31 3.27 -4.04
C ARG A 144 -22.06 4.05 -3.65
N TYR A 145 -20.95 3.37 -3.40
CA TYR A 145 -19.71 3.99 -2.97
C TYR A 145 -18.88 4.37 -4.21
N ARG A 146 -18.77 5.67 -4.47
CA ARG A 146 -18.22 6.26 -5.71
C ARG A 146 -16.76 6.72 -5.58
N PHE A 147 -16.04 6.13 -4.65
CA PHE A 147 -14.61 6.36 -4.47
C PHE A 147 -13.84 5.05 -4.62
N THR A 148 -12.53 5.13 -4.80
CA THR A 148 -11.63 3.98 -4.87
C THR A 148 -11.60 3.14 -3.58
N SER A 149 -11.34 1.84 -3.73
CA SER A 149 -11.12 0.88 -2.63
C SER A 149 -9.73 1.03 -1.99
N GLU A 150 -9.39 0.23 -0.98
CA GLU A 150 -8.07 0.25 -0.33
C GLU A 150 -6.94 -0.13 -1.31
N GLU A 151 -7.27 -0.89 -2.35
CA GLU A 151 -6.40 -1.25 -3.47
C GLU A 151 -6.39 -0.19 -4.58
N GLY A 152 -7.04 0.97 -4.35
CA GLY A 152 -7.14 2.04 -5.32
C GLY A 152 -8.10 1.74 -6.49
N LEU A 153 -8.90 0.66 -6.41
CA LEU A 153 -9.74 0.18 -7.49
C LEU A 153 -11.11 0.87 -7.54
N SER A 154 -11.58 1.18 -8.74
CA SER A 154 -12.98 1.46 -9.04
C SER A 154 -13.36 0.87 -10.39
N ILE A 155 -14.62 0.47 -10.55
CA ILE A 155 -15.14 -0.18 -11.74
C ILE A 155 -16.32 0.59 -12.34
N ALA A 156 -16.54 0.42 -13.64
CA ALA A 156 -17.77 0.81 -14.33
C ALA A 156 -17.94 0.05 -15.66
N GLU A 157 -19.17 0.02 -16.16
CA GLU A 157 -19.46 -0.33 -17.55
C GLU A 157 -19.54 0.95 -18.39
N LEU A 158 -18.65 1.08 -19.37
CA LEU A 158 -18.51 2.26 -20.22
C LEU A 158 -18.73 1.89 -21.69
N LYS A 159 -19.15 2.85 -22.53
CA LYS A 159 -19.19 2.63 -23.99
C LYS A 159 -17.77 2.50 -24.53
N GLN A 160 -17.58 1.63 -25.51
CA GLN A 160 -16.33 1.55 -26.26
C GLN A 160 -16.03 2.85 -27.02
N GLY A 161 -14.74 3.05 -27.31
CA GLY A 161 -14.20 4.24 -27.97
C GLY A 161 -13.44 5.17 -27.03
N TRP A 162 -13.04 6.32 -27.57
CA TRP A 162 -12.25 7.33 -26.87
C TRP A 162 -12.98 7.87 -25.64
N THR A 163 -12.36 7.72 -24.49
CA THR A 163 -12.93 8.03 -23.18
C THR A 163 -11.94 8.85 -22.37
N ILE A 164 -12.43 9.91 -21.74
CA ILE A 164 -11.61 10.74 -20.84
C ILE A 164 -11.95 10.39 -19.40
N PHE A 165 -10.93 10.03 -18.63
CA PHE A 165 -11.00 9.76 -17.20
C PHE A 165 -10.53 10.99 -16.42
N GLN A 166 -11.26 11.37 -15.38
CA GLN A 166 -10.90 12.41 -14.42
C GLN A 166 -10.90 11.84 -13.01
N ASN A 167 -10.08 12.42 -12.15
CA ASN A 167 -10.07 12.15 -10.73
C ASN A 167 -10.51 13.40 -9.94
N SER A 168 -10.87 13.23 -8.67
CA SER A 168 -11.27 14.34 -7.79
C SER A 168 -10.11 15.02 -7.06
N ASN A 169 -8.91 14.43 -7.08
CA ASN A 169 -7.75 14.98 -6.38
C ASN A 169 -7.20 16.24 -7.08
N ASP A 170 -7.14 16.22 -8.40
CA ASP A 170 -6.60 17.31 -9.21
C ASP A 170 -7.32 17.44 -10.55
N ASN A 171 -6.89 18.42 -11.36
CA ASN A 171 -7.46 18.64 -12.69
C ASN A 171 -6.83 17.74 -13.77
N SER A 172 -6.02 16.75 -13.41
CA SER A 172 -5.45 15.83 -14.39
C SER A 172 -6.51 14.92 -14.98
N PHE A 173 -6.27 14.48 -16.21
CA PHE A 173 -7.14 13.60 -16.95
C PHE A 173 -6.30 12.72 -17.86
N GLU A 174 -6.85 11.56 -18.19
CA GLU A 174 -6.23 10.61 -19.12
C GLU A 174 -7.20 10.31 -20.26
N VAL A 175 -6.69 10.29 -21.50
CA VAL A 175 -7.47 10.02 -22.71
C VAL A 175 -7.12 8.62 -23.21
N ILE A 176 -8.07 7.70 -23.07
CA ILE A 176 -7.88 6.27 -23.29
C ILE A 176 -8.94 5.77 -24.26
N LYS A 177 -8.51 4.98 -25.25
CA LYS A 177 -9.40 4.29 -26.17
C LYS A 177 -9.80 2.94 -25.57
N LEU A 178 -11.10 2.72 -25.40
CA LEU A 178 -11.65 1.47 -24.86
C LEU A 178 -12.11 0.60 -26.03
N ASP A 179 -11.30 -0.38 -26.43
CA ASP A 179 -11.56 -1.24 -27.59
C ASP A 179 -11.91 -2.68 -27.17
N ASP A 180 -11.47 -3.10 -25.98
CA ASP A 180 -11.70 -4.44 -25.46
C ASP A 180 -12.96 -4.55 -24.60
N LYS A 181 -13.40 -5.78 -24.36
CA LYS A 181 -14.55 -6.07 -23.48
C LYS A 181 -14.21 -5.80 -22.02
N GLU A 182 -12.96 -6.03 -21.63
CA GLU A 182 -12.43 -5.81 -20.28
C GLU A 182 -11.19 -4.95 -20.42
N GLU A 183 -11.18 -3.81 -19.73
CA GLU A 183 -10.16 -2.79 -19.86
C GLU A 183 -9.61 -2.47 -18.47
N THR A 184 -8.29 -2.34 -18.37
CA THR A 184 -7.63 -1.88 -17.14
C THR A 184 -6.99 -0.52 -17.37
N VAL A 185 -7.33 0.42 -16.50
CA VAL A 185 -6.88 1.81 -16.58
C VAL A 185 -6.09 2.15 -15.32
N HIS A 186 -4.94 2.81 -15.50
CA HIS A 186 -4.10 3.28 -14.40
C HIS A 186 -4.08 4.81 -14.41
N LEU A 187 -4.49 5.40 -13.28
CA LEU A 187 -4.59 6.84 -13.06
C LEU A 187 -3.69 7.26 -11.88
N GLY A 188 -3.45 8.56 -11.76
CA GLY A 188 -2.58 9.15 -10.77
C GLY A 188 -1.19 9.40 -11.33
N ASN A 189 -0.17 9.49 -10.47
CA ASN A 189 1.20 9.82 -10.89
C ASN A 189 2.15 8.62 -10.90
N THR A 190 1.63 7.41 -10.66
CA THR A 190 2.38 6.17 -10.68
C THR A 190 1.93 5.32 -11.86
N LEU A 191 2.86 4.98 -12.73
CA LEU A 191 2.65 4.05 -13.83
C LEU A 191 2.80 2.62 -13.30
N ILE A 192 1.83 1.77 -13.65
CA ILE A 192 1.97 0.33 -13.44
C ILE A 192 2.74 -0.22 -14.63
N ASP A 193 4.01 -0.50 -14.38
CA ASP A 193 4.82 -1.28 -15.30
C ASP A 193 4.60 -2.76 -14.94
N GLN A 194 4.14 -3.60 -15.86
CA GLN A 194 3.72 -4.99 -15.57
C GLN A 194 4.93 -5.92 -15.31
N GLY A 195 5.62 -5.74 -14.18
CA GLY A 195 6.62 -6.68 -13.66
C GLY A 195 8.07 -6.43 -14.09
N ASN A 196 8.36 -5.30 -14.73
CA ASN A 196 9.72 -4.98 -15.19
C ASN A 196 10.69 -4.68 -14.02
N ILE A 197 10.23 -3.97 -12.99
CA ILE A 197 11.05 -3.71 -11.80
C ILE A 197 10.86 -4.85 -10.81
N THR A 198 11.95 -5.49 -10.41
CA THR A 198 11.93 -6.64 -9.50
C THR A 198 12.83 -6.42 -8.29
N VAL A 199 12.55 -7.12 -7.19
CA VAL A 199 13.43 -7.23 -6.01
C VAL A 199 13.70 -8.71 -5.75
N ASP A 200 14.97 -9.12 -5.83
CA ASP A 200 15.41 -10.53 -5.75
C ASP A 200 14.56 -11.48 -6.61
N ALA A 201 14.25 -11.06 -7.84
CA ALA A 201 13.39 -11.74 -8.81
C ALA A 201 11.91 -11.90 -8.39
N THR A 202 11.46 -11.19 -7.36
CA THR A 202 10.04 -11.04 -7.03
C THR A 202 9.43 -9.93 -7.89
N GLU A 203 8.35 -10.25 -8.61
CA GLU A 203 7.56 -9.30 -9.41
C GLU A 203 6.66 -8.40 -8.55
N ILE A 204 6.08 -7.35 -9.17
CA ILE A 204 5.40 -6.22 -8.52
C ILE A 204 4.18 -6.59 -7.68
N ASP A 205 3.52 -7.70 -8.00
CA ASP A 205 2.37 -8.21 -7.22
C ASP A 205 2.81 -9.00 -5.97
N GLY A 206 4.13 -9.14 -5.75
CA GLY A 206 4.71 -9.93 -4.67
C GLY A 206 4.97 -9.13 -3.39
N TYR A 207 4.44 -9.63 -2.28
CA TYR A 207 4.83 -9.23 -0.92
C TYR A 207 6.26 -9.73 -0.63
N HIS A 208 7.28 -8.99 -1.07
CA HIS A 208 8.67 -9.36 -0.83
C HIS A 208 9.06 -9.08 0.63
N THR A 209 9.69 -10.05 1.30
CA THR A 209 10.05 -9.91 2.70
C THR A 209 11.49 -10.29 2.99
N ALA A 210 12.14 -9.50 3.85
CA ALA A 210 13.52 -9.72 4.26
C ALA A 210 13.65 -9.46 5.77
N ASP A 211 14.58 -10.18 6.42
CA ASP A 211 14.99 -9.85 7.78
C ASP A 211 15.65 -8.47 7.77
N ILE A 212 15.49 -7.69 8.84
CA ILE A 212 16.30 -6.48 9.02
C ILE A 212 17.78 -6.88 9.01
N GLY A 213 18.58 -6.16 8.22
CA GLY A 213 19.98 -6.45 7.94
C GLY A 213 20.23 -7.42 6.77
N GLU A 214 19.21 -8.08 6.22
CA GLU A 214 19.34 -8.93 5.04
C GLU A 214 19.33 -8.06 3.76
N SER A 215 20.37 -8.22 2.92
CA SER A 215 20.48 -7.48 1.66
C SER A 215 19.47 -7.98 0.62
N VAL A 216 18.88 -7.05 -0.09
CA VAL A 216 18.00 -7.26 -1.25
C VAL A 216 18.55 -6.52 -2.46
N THR A 217 18.23 -7.00 -3.66
CA THR A 217 18.67 -6.36 -4.92
C THR A 217 17.49 -6.04 -5.81
N TYR A 218 17.31 -4.75 -6.07
CA TYR A 218 16.41 -4.25 -7.09
C TYR A 218 17.04 -4.34 -8.47
N LYS A 219 16.25 -4.70 -9.47
CA LYS A 219 16.61 -4.64 -10.88
C LYS A 219 15.61 -3.77 -11.63
N ILE A 220 16.09 -2.68 -12.21
CA ILE A 220 15.29 -1.65 -12.90
C ILE A 220 15.68 -1.65 -14.39
N PRO A 221 14.80 -2.04 -15.30
CA PRO A 221 15.07 -1.99 -16.74
C PRO A 221 15.21 -0.55 -17.24
N LEU A 222 16.10 -0.34 -18.21
CA LEU A 222 16.34 0.97 -18.83
C LEU A 222 15.62 1.16 -20.17
N GLU A 223 14.77 0.21 -20.58
CA GLU A 223 14.08 0.29 -21.87
C GLU A 223 13.18 1.52 -21.92
N SER A 224 13.43 2.39 -22.91
CA SER A 224 12.63 3.59 -23.17
C SER A 224 12.62 4.66 -22.07
N ILE A 225 13.57 4.64 -21.12
CA ILE A 225 13.71 5.72 -20.12
C ILE A 225 14.85 6.67 -20.46
N SER A 226 14.63 7.98 -20.28
CA SER A 226 15.65 9.02 -20.55
C SER A 226 16.29 9.61 -19.28
N SER A 227 15.67 9.40 -18.12
CA SER A 227 16.11 9.85 -16.82
C SER A 227 15.65 8.89 -15.73
N LEU A 228 16.49 8.71 -14.71
CA LEU A 228 16.21 7.82 -13.57
C LEU A 228 16.56 8.51 -12.25
N GLU A 229 15.56 8.60 -11.40
CA GLU A 229 15.69 9.06 -10.02
C GLU A 229 15.12 7.99 -9.06
N LEU A 230 15.71 7.89 -7.88
CA LEU A 230 15.27 7.00 -6.82
C LEU A 230 14.97 7.85 -5.60
N GLU A 231 13.82 7.64 -4.98
CA GLU A 231 13.57 8.09 -3.63
C GLU A 231 13.74 6.93 -2.66
N VAL A 232 14.31 7.19 -1.48
CA VAL A 232 14.66 6.14 -0.51
C VAL A 232 13.92 6.36 0.80
N SER A 233 13.29 5.30 1.31
CA SER A 233 12.57 5.33 2.58
C SER A 233 13.51 5.51 3.79
N PRO A 234 13.01 6.01 4.94
CA PRO A 234 13.86 6.43 6.07
C PRO A 234 14.68 5.34 6.75
N ASN A 235 14.42 4.06 6.51
CA ASN A 235 15.18 2.97 7.13
C ASN A 235 15.64 1.93 6.11
N PHE A 236 15.73 2.33 4.83
CA PHE A 236 16.39 1.54 3.79
C PHE A 236 17.76 2.16 3.47
N ILE A 237 18.82 1.37 3.59
CA ILE A 237 20.19 1.78 3.28
C ILE A 237 20.58 1.16 1.95
N ILE A 238 21.04 2.01 1.02
CA ILE A 238 21.61 1.55 -0.25
C ILE A 238 23.09 1.25 -0.04
N ASP A 239 23.47 0.02 -0.34
CA ASP A 239 24.84 -0.47 -0.27
C ASP A 239 25.60 -0.21 -1.57
N GLU A 240 24.94 -0.46 -2.71
CA GLU A 240 25.55 -0.32 -4.03
C GLU A 240 24.51 0.06 -5.10
N ILE A 241 24.91 0.92 -6.02
CA ILE A 241 24.24 1.16 -7.30
C ILE A 241 25.26 0.89 -8.38
N ASN A 242 24.91 0.10 -9.39
CA ASN A 242 25.85 -0.24 -10.46
C ASN A 242 26.08 0.90 -11.48
N ALA A 243 25.84 2.16 -11.09
CA ALA A 243 26.01 3.33 -11.93
C ALA A 243 26.47 4.53 -11.08
N PRO A 244 27.16 5.52 -11.67
CA PRO A 244 27.41 6.80 -11.00
C PRO A 244 26.09 7.45 -10.60
N PHE A 245 26.07 8.08 -9.42
CA PHE A 245 24.89 8.76 -8.93
C PHE A 245 25.26 9.97 -8.07
N THR A 246 24.29 10.86 -7.87
CA THR A 246 24.35 11.94 -6.88
C THR A 246 23.20 11.81 -5.91
N GLU A 247 23.44 12.16 -4.65
CA GLU A 247 22.48 12.08 -3.56
C GLU A 247 22.18 13.47 -3.01
N GLU A 248 20.91 13.72 -2.68
CA GLU A 248 20.46 14.89 -1.93
C GLU A 248 19.39 14.51 -0.89
N VAL A 249 19.30 15.30 0.18
CA VAL A 249 18.21 15.18 1.16
C VAL A 249 16.93 15.64 0.49
N HIS A 250 15.88 14.82 0.56
CA HIS A 250 14.61 15.12 -0.09
C HIS A 250 13.48 14.47 0.68
N PHE A 251 12.55 15.28 1.18
CA PHE A 251 11.50 14.79 2.07
C PHE A 251 10.17 14.66 1.34
N VAL A 252 9.64 13.43 1.28
CA VAL A 252 8.29 13.16 0.75
C VAL A 252 7.42 12.61 1.85
N ARG A 253 6.28 13.28 2.07
CA ARG A 253 5.26 12.83 3.02
C ARG A 253 4.34 11.81 2.37
N GLU A 254 4.05 10.73 3.07
CA GLU A 254 3.06 9.75 2.63
C GLU A 254 1.66 10.38 2.53
N LYS A 255 0.93 10.00 1.48
CA LYS A 255 -0.41 10.52 1.17
C LYS A 255 -1.46 9.43 1.33
N LYS A 256 -2.64 9.83 1.78
CA LYS A 256 -3.88 9.04 1.72
C LYS A 256 -4.98 9.86 1.07
N GLY A 257 -5.96 9.19 0.47
CA GLY A 257 -7.18 9.86 0.07
C GLY A 257 -8.13 10.00 1.25
N GLN A 258 -8.76 11.17 1.33
CA GLN A 258 -9.78 11.50 2.30
C GLN A 258 -10.79 12.45 1.63
N ASP A 259 -12.06 12.05 1.64
CA ASP A 259 -13.17 12.85 1.12
C ASP A 259 -12.95 13.33 -0.33
N GLY A 260 -12.36 12.49 -1.17
CA GLY A 260 -12.07 12.80 -2.58
C GLY A 260 -10.76 13.53 -2.84
N THR A 261 -9.95 13.82 -1.83
CA THR A 261 -8.69 14.59 -1.95
C THR A 261 -7.51 13.87 -1.33
N LEU A 262 -6.28 14.11 -1.83
CA LEU A 262 -5.07 13.63 -1.16
C LEU A 262 -4.68 14.51 0.02
N VAL A 263 -4.51 13.88 1.18
CA VAL A 263 -4.02 14.50 2.41
C VAL A 263 -2.81 13.72 2.95
N ASN A 264 -2.02 14.33 3.83
CA ASN A 264 -0.93 13.60 4.49
C ASN A 264 -1.50 12.61 5.52
N ILE A 265 -0.90 11.42 5.68
CA ILE A 265 -1.43 10.36 6.56
C ILE A 265 -1.50 10.78 8.03
N GLU A 266 -0.47 11.48 8.52
CA GLU A 266 -0.41 12.03 9.87
C GLU A 266 0.08 13.49 9.86
N PRO A 267 -0.44 14.34 10.76
CA PRO A 267 0.14 15.67 10.93
C PRO A 267 1.55 15.54 11.51
N LEU A 268 2.43 16.44 11.09
CA LEU A 268 3.69 16.65 11.80
C LEU A 268 3.39 17.09 13.25
N PRO A 269 4.33 16.91 14.20
CA PRO A 269 4.21 17.47 15.54
C PRO A 269 3.80 18.95 15.49
N GLU A 270 3.01 19.42 16.46
CA GLU A 270 2.30 20.72 16.42
C GLU A 270 3.21 21.92 16.07
N ASN A 271 4.48 21.88 16.47
CA ASN A 271 5.45 22.94 16.25
C ASN A 271 6.42 22.69 15.10
N VAL A 272 6.31 21.54 14.43
CA VAL A 272 7.17 21.12 13.33
C VAL A 272 6.41 21.27 12.03
N SER A 273 7.03 21.95 11.07
CA SER A 273 6.51 22.03 9.70
C SER A 273 7.59 21.66 8.70
N LEU A 274 7.15 21.18 7.54
CA LEU A 274 7.99 20.82 6.41
C LEU A 274 7.58 21.70 5.23
N ASP A 275 8.49 22.59 4.83
CA ASP A 275 8.33 23.52 3.71
C ASP A 275 9.35 23.17 2.63
N GLY A 276 8.91 22.39 1.63
CA GLY A 276 9.81 21.74 0.69
C GLY A 276 10.78 20.80 1.40
N GLU A 277 12.08 21.07 1.26
CA GLU A 277 13.17 20.29 1.85
C GLU A 277 13.62 20.81 3.22
N ILE A 278 12.85 21.72 3.84
CA ILE A 278 13.26 22.42 5.06
C ILE A 278 12.32 22.09 6.21
N PHE A 279 12.90 21.59 7.31
CA PHE A 279 12.21 21.50 8.59
C PHE A 279 12.23 22.84 9.31
N LYS A 280 11.06 23.32 9.70
CA LYS A 280 10.88 24.55 10.48
C LYS A 280 10.28 24.24 11.85
N LEU A 281 10.83 24.87 12.87
CA LEU A 281 10.37 24.83 14.25
C LEU A 281 9.83 26.22 14.66
N SER A 282 8.57 26.26 15.08
CA SER A 282 7.89 27.50 15.52
C SER A 282 8.16 27.89 16.99
N LYS A 283 8.92 27.07 17.71
CA LYS A 283 9.33 27.29 19.11
C LYS A 283 10.85 27.28 19.24
N ARG A 284 11.35 27.73 20.39
CA ARG A 284 12.77 27.53 20.73
C ARG A 284 13.08 26.03 20.80
N TYR A 285 14.12 25.63 20.10
CA TYR A 285 14.60 24.25 20.14
C TYR A 285 15.09 23.87 21.54
N ILE A 286 14.60 22.73 22.02
CA ILE A 286 15.07 22.03 23.21
C ILE A 286 15.39 20.57 22.85
N GLU A 287 16.24 19.92 23.64
CA GLU A 287 16.75 18.57 23.33
C GLU A 287 15.64 17.51 23.22
N THR A 288 14.54 17.67 23.97
CA THR A 288 13.36 16.81 23.86
C THR A 288 12.64 16.91 22.51
N ASP A 289 12.92 17.94 21.71
CA ASP A 289 12.36 18.07 20.36
C ASP A 289 13.02 17.08 19.37
N GLU A 290 14.21 16.54 19.67
CA GLU A 290 14.87 15.55 18.79
C GLU A 290 13.96 14.36 18.52
N GLN A 291 13.29 13.85 19.56
CA GLN A 291 12.35 12.73 19.43
C GLN A 291 11.13 13.08 18.56
N GLU A 292 10.65 14.34 18.60
CA GLU A 292 9.56 14.81 17.73
C GLU A 292 10.00 14.77 16.26
N PHE A 293 11.22 15.21 15.95
CA PHE A 293 11.77 15.17 14.60
C PHE A 293 12.08 13.74 14.13
N GLU A 294 12.71 12.92 14.97
CA GLU A 294 13.01 11.52 14.65
C GLU A 294 11.73 10.74 14.32
N THR A 295 10.67 10.95 15.11
CA THR A 295 9.34 10.37 14.86
C THR A 295 8.68 10.94 13.60
N ALA A 296 8.90 12.21 13.27
CA ALA A 296 8.39 12.79 12.02
C ALA A 296 9.11 12.20 10.80
N LEU A 297 10.43 12.02 10.89
CA LEU A 297 11.25 11.44 9.83
C LEU A 297 10.93 9.97 9.58
N SER A 298 10.70 9.18 10.64
CA SER A 298 10.35 7.74 10.52
C SER A 298 9.04 7.49 9.77
N LYS A 299 8.18 8.52 9.65
CA LYS A 299 6.86 8.47 9.00
C LYS A 299 6.86 9.05 7.59
N LEU A 300 8.00 9.54 7.11
CA LEU A 300 8.10 9.99 5.74
C LEU A 300 8.05 8.78 4.80
N GLN A 301 7.51 9.02 3.60
CA GLN A 301 7.63 8.05 2.52
C GLN A 301 9.10 7.94 2.09
N SER A 302 9.75 9.08 1.88
CA SER A 302 11.17 9.13 1.52
C SER A 302 11.87 10.32 2.18
N ILE A 303 13.18 10.15 2.41
CA ILE A 303 14.04 11.13 3.09
C ILE A 303 15.24 11.57 2.22
N LYS A 304 15.44 10.87 1.10
CA LYS A 304 16.60 11.00 0.24
C LYS A 304 16.17 10.81 -1.20
N LYS A 305 16.77 11.59 -2.09
CA LYS A 305 16.64 11.44 -3.53
C LYS A 305 18.01 11.18 -4.15
N ILE A 306 18.05 10.23 -5.08
CA ILE A 306 19.25 9.82 -5.80
C ILE A 306 18.99 10.00 -7.29
N LYS A 307 19.88 10.71 -7.98
CA LYS A 307 19.85 10.86 -9.44
C LYS A 307 20.91 9.94 -10.04
N VAL A 308 20.50 9.01 -10.90
CA VAL A 308 21.37 7.97 -11.46
C VAL A 308 21.78 8.35 -12.89
N ASP A 309 23.08 8.29 -13.19
CA ASP A 309 23.61 8.52 -14.53
C ASP A 309 23.49 7.24 -15.39
N ILE A 310 22.37 7.13 -16.12
CA ILE A 310 22.08 6.00 -17.01
C ILE A 310 22.82 6.06 -18.35
N ASN A 311 23.34 7.23 -18.75
CA ASN A 311 23.98 7.42 -20.07
C ASN A 311 25.43 6.92 -20.10
N SER A 312 26.04 6.77 -18.93
CA SER A 312 27.42 6.29 -18.77
C SER A 312 27.58 4.77 -18.88
N ARG A 313 26.49 4.03 -19.12
CA ARG A 313 26.41 2.57 -18.90
C ARG A 313 26.26 1.78 -20.19
N SER A 314 26.71 0.52 -20.14
CA SER A 314 26.55 -0.47 -21.22
C SER A 314 25.42 -1.48 -20.99
N ASP A 315 24.91 -1.61 -19.77
CA ASP A 315 23.93 -2.64 -19.44
C ASP A 315 22.50 -2.12 -19.62
N GLU A 316 21.57 -3.04 -19.88
CA GLU A 316 20.15 -2.76 -20.12
C GLU A 316 19.33 -2.52 -18.83
N PHE A 317 19.96 -2.60 -17.65
CA PHE A 317 19.29 -2.46 -16.36
C PHE A 317 20.18 -1.76 -15.33
N ILE A 318 19.57 -1.12 -14.33
CA ILE A 318 20.24 -0.64 -13.11
C ILE A 318 19.96 -1.62 -11.98
N THR A 319 21.00 -1.95 -11.20
CA THR A 319 20.84 -2.70 -9.95
C THR A 319 21.09 -1.79 -8.77
N VAL A 320 20.20 -1.90 -7.78
CA VAL A 320 20.33 -1.21 -6.49
C VAL A 320 20.28 -2.27 -5.41
N THR A 321 21.40 -2.48 -4.73
CA THR A 321 21.48 -3.39 -3.58
C THR A 321 21.40 -2.56 -2.30
N GLY A 322 20.61 -3.03 -1.35
CA GLY A 322 20.42 -2.36 -0.07
C GLY A 322 19.77 -3.28 0.97
N HIS A 323 19.57 -2.76 2.18
CA HIS A 323 18.96 -3.52 3.27
C HIS A 323 18.14 -2.61 4.19
N VAL A 324 17.18 -3.20 4.90
CA VAL A 324 16.39 -2.51 5.93
C VAL A 324 17.16 -2.50 7.24
N VAL A 325 17.17 -1.38 7.95
CA VAL A 325 17.81 -1.22 9.26
C VAL A 325 16.80 -0.87 10.36
N SER A 326 17.13 -1.16 11.62
CA SER A 326 16.33 -0.73 12.77
C SER A 326 16.43 0.77 13.05
N THR A 327 17.60 1.37 12.79
CA THR A 327 17.88 2.77 13.04
C THR A 327 18.75 3.33 11.92
N ALA A 328 18.50 4.58 11.53
CA ALA A 328 19.32 5.29 10.56
C ALA A 328 19.61 6.71 11.05
N SER A 329 20.84 7.18 10.85
CA SER A 329 21.26 8.52 11.29
C SER A 329 21.23 9.50 10.13
N TYR A 330 20.63 10.67 10.34
CA TYR A 330 20.48 11.71 9.33
C TYR A 330 20.95 13.06 9.84
N LEU A 331 21.76 13.74 9.03
CA LEU A 331 22.21 15.09 9.29
C LEU A 331 21.21 16.09 8.66
N ILE A 332 20.34 16.68 9.47
CA ILE A 332 19.21 17.50 9.03
C ILE A 332 19.39 18.96 9.45
N ASP A 333 19.13 19.87 8.52
CA ASP A 333 19.03 21.30 8.80
C ASP A 333 17.64 21.67 9.34
N ILE A 334 17.63 22.33 10.49
CA ILE A 334 16.42 22.79 11.18
C ILE A 334 16.45 24.31 11.25
N TYR A 335 15.35 24.94 10.85
CA TYR A 335 15.15 26.38 10.86
C TYR A 335 14.19 26.76 11.98
N GLN A 336 14.68 27.52 12.94
CA GLN A 336 13.90 27.98 14.08
C GLN A 336 13.42 29.41 13.86
N SER A 337 12.12 29.63 14.02
CA SER A 337 11.49 30.96 13.98
C SER A 337 10.97 31.33 15.37
N ASP A 338 11.85 31.77 16.27
CA ASP A 338 11.49 32.26 17.61
C ASP A 338 11.67 33.79 17.64
N THR A 339 10.62 34.50 17.23
CA THR A 339 10.48 35.98 17.25
C THR A 339 11.60 36.77 16.53
N GLU A 340 11.28 37.26 15.32
CA GLU A 340 12.01 38.25 14.50
C GLU A 340 13.27 37.81 13.72
N GLU A 341 13.93 36.70 14.05
CA GLU A 341 15.05 36.15 13.24
C GLU A 341 14.97 34.62 13.06
N GLU A 342 15.15 34.16 11.82
CA GLU A 342 15.23 32.74 11.48
C GLU A 342 16.65 32.21 11.73
N LYS A 343 16.79 31.22 12.62
CA LYS A 343 18.09 30.60 12.93
C LYS A 343 18.17 29.21 12.34
N ARG A 344 19.21 28.93 11.56
CA ARG A 344 19.52 27.60 11.04
C ARG A 344 20.56 26.91 11.90
N PHE A 345 20.33 25.64 12.20
CA PHE A 345 21.34 24.74 12.77
C PHE A 345 21.13 23.32 12.24
N THR A 346 22.17 22.50 12.33
CA THR A 346 22.17 21.14 11.81
C THR A 346 22.20 20.15 12.96
N LYS A 347 21.39 19.09 12.90
CA LYS A 347 21.32 18.03 13.91
C LYS A 347 21.50 16.66 13.28
N ASN A 348 22.24 15.81 13.97
CA ASN A 348 22.28 14.39 13.65
C ASN A 348 21.15 13.71 14.42
N LEU A 349 20.12 13.25 13.71
CA LEU A 349 18.93 12.63 14.26
C LEU A 349 18.97 11.12 14.01
N VAL A 350 18.62 10.33 15.02
CA VAL A 350 18.62 8.86 14.94
C VAL A 350 17.18 8.38 14.78
N VAL A 351 16.83 7.99 13.56
CA VAL A 351 15.48 7.62 13.17
C VAL A 351 15.27 6.13 13.39
N GLU A 352 14.48 5.77 14.39
CA GLU A 352 14.03 4.39 14.63
C GLU A 352 12.98 3.96 13.60
N ASN A 353 13.10 2.73 13.12
CA ASN A 353 12.20 2.16 12.14
C ASN A 353 10.85 1.84 12.78
N GLN A 354 9.84 2.61 12.37
CA GLN A 354 8.44 2.46 12.79
C GLN A 354 7.53 1.87 11.71
N ASN A 355 8.05 1.65 10.49
CA ASN A 355 7.26 1.16 9.36
C ASN A 355 7.84 -0.18 8.86
N ASN A 356 7.00 -1.21 8.85
CA ASN A 356 7.41 -2.53 8.38
C ASN A 356 7.65 -2.57 6.86
N ARG A 357 7.28 -1.53 6.12
CA ARG A 357 7.46 -1.39 4.67
C ARG A 357 8.53 -0.33 4.38
N GLN A 358 9.59 -0.75 3.69
CA GLN A 358 10.74 0.09 3.35
C GLN A 358 11.23 -0.24 1.93
N GLY A 359 12.09 0.60 1.35
CA GLY A 359 12.69 0.33 0.05
C GLY A 359 13.00 1.60 -0.74
N ILE A 360 12.99 1.44 -2.06
CA ILE A 360 13.14 2.53 -3.02
C ILE A 360 11.84 2.79 -3.78
N TYR A 361 11.66 4.01 -4.24
CA TYR A 361 10.62 4.41 -5.17
C TYR A 361 11.29 4.87 -6.46
N VAL A 362 10.98 4.22 -7.57
CA VAL A 362 11.59 4.55 -8.86
C VAL A 362 10.79 5.65 -9.56
N ILE A 363 11.50 6.65 -10.05
CA ILE A 363 10.95 7.72 -10.87
C ILE A 363 11.70 7.72 -12.21
N ALA A 364 10.97 7.47 -13.29
CA ALA A 364 11.49 7.51 -14.65
C ALA A 364 10.78 8.61 -15.42
N ASP A 365 11.53 9.49 -16.06
CA ASP A 365 10.99 10.58 -16.90
C ASP A 365 9.93 11.44 -16.19
N GLY A 366 10.16 11.68 -14.89
CA GLY A 366 9.29 12.50 -14.04
C GLY A 366 8.02 11.79 -13.57
N LYS A 367 7.85 10.49 -13.82
CA LYS A 367 6.72 9.69 -13.36
C LYS A 367 7.18 8.58 -12.42
N TYR A 368 6.41 8.32 -11.36
CA TYR A 368 6.70 7.17 -10.50
C TYR A 368 6.41 5.88 -11.27
N LEU A 369 7.21 4.86 -11.05
CA LEU A 369 6.96 3.50 -11.49
C LEU A 369 6.58 2.65 -10.28
N LEU A 370 5.58 1.79 -10.45
CA LEU A 370 5.19 0.86 -9.39
C LEU A 370 6.39 -0.05 -9.06
N THR A 371 6.92 0.11 -7.85
CA THR A 371 8.17 -0.49 -7.39
C THR A 371 7.89 -1.39 -6.18
N PRO A 372 8.32 -2.67 -6.20
CA PRO A 372 8.16 -3.56 -5.05
C PRO A 372 8.78 -2.97 -3.78
N GLN A 373 8.14 -3.16 -2.63
CA GLN A 373 8.70 -2.73 -1.34
C GLN A 373 9.13 -3.95 -0.53
N VAL A 374 10.12 -3.76 0.33
CA VAL A 374 10.62 -4.78 1.24
C VAL A 374 9.84 -4.69 2.55
N TYR A 375 9.27 -5.81 2.97
CA TYR A 375 8.56 -5.92 4.23
C TYR A 375 9.37 -6.71 5.27
N SER A 376 9.47 -6.15 6.47
CA SER A 376 10.08 -6.83 7.61
C SER A 376 9.05 -6.89 8.75
N ASN A 377 8.50 -8.08 8.97
CA ASN A 377 7.33 -8.30 9.81
C ASN A 377 7.63 -8.26 11.31
N ASN A 378 6.59 -8.11 12.11
CA ASN A 378 6.66 -7.96 13.55
C ASN A 378 5.89 -9.07 14.26
N VAL A 379 6.32 -9.42 15.48
CA VAL A 379 5.60 -10.37 16.34
C VAL A 379 5.83 -10.01 17.82
N ASN A 380 4.83 -10.26 18.66
CA ASN A 380 4.89 -9.94 20.10
C ASN A 380 4.72 -11.20 20.94
N PHE A 381 5.38 -11.25 22.09
CA PHE A 381 5.35 -12.37 23.01
C PHE A 381 5.11 -11.93 24.45
N VAL A 382 4.36 -12.76 25.18
CA VAL A 382 4.12 -12.62 26.61
C VAL A 382 4.50 -13.92 27.31
N MET A 383 5.24 -13.82 28.41
CA MET A 383 5.62 -14.94 29.25
C MET A 383 4.54 -15.16 30.31
N THR A 384 4.06 -16.39 30.43
CA THR A 384 2.94 -16.74 31.32
C THR A 384 3.21 -18.00 32.13
N ASP A 385 2.64 -18.07 33.33
CA ASP A 385 2.56 -19.33 34.06
C ASP A 385 1.54 -20.25 33.36
N GLY A 386 1.98 -21.43 32.94
CA GLY A 386 1.17 -22.36 32.15
C GLY A 386 0.01 -23.02 32.91
N ASN A 387 -0.15 -22.76 34.20
CA ASN A 387 -1.25 -23.28 35.01
C ASN A 387 -2.17 -22.15 35.51
N SER A 388 -1.60 -21.09 36.09
CA SER A 388 -2.39 -19.96 36.60
C SER A 388 -2.78 -18.95 35.53
N HIS A 389 -2.17 -19.00 34.34
CA HIS A 389 -2.36 -18.02 33.26
C HIS A 389 -2.16 -16.58 33.75
N GLN A 390 -1.12 -16.36 34.54
CA GLN A 390 -0.70 -15.03 35.00
C GLN A 390 0.62 -14.64 34.32
N LEU A 391 0.88 -13.32 34.25
CA LEU A 391 2.15 -12.79 33.77
C LEU A 391 3.32 -13.36 34.60
N LEU A 392 4.38 -13.77 33.90
CA LEU A 392 5.58 -14.34 34.51
C LEU A 392 6.82 -13.64 33.95
N THR A 393 7.79 -13.33 34.80
CA THR A 393 8.99 -12.58 34.42
C THR A 393 10.25 -13.39 34.66
N GLY A 394 11.36 -13.00 34.04
CA GLY A 394 12.69 -13.55 34.32
C GLY A 394 13.13 -14.76 33.49
N ALA A 395 12.30 -15.23 32.55
CA ALA A 395 12.75 -16.21 31.56
C ALA A 395 13.54 -15.53 30.43
N GLU A 396 14.45 -16.29 29.81
CA GLU A 396 15.21 -15.83 28.65
C GLU A 396 15.17 -16.88 27.55
N TYR A 397 15.22 -16.41 26.31
CA TYR A 397 15.10 -17.21 25.10
C TYR A 397 16.25 -16.92 24.14
N ILE A 398 16.49 -17.85 23.23
CA ILE A 398 17.31 -17.64 22.02
C ILE A 398 16.43 -17.82 20.79
N LEU A 399 16.77 -17.14 19.71
CA LEU A 399 16.04 -17.18 18.44
C LEU A 399 16.81 -17.99 17.41
N GLY A 400 16.10 -18.89 16.74
CA GLY A 400 16.59 -19.61 15.57
C GLY A 400 15.61 -19.58 14.42
N ARG A 401 16.08 -19.90 13.21
CA ARG A 401 15.25 -20.02 12.00
C ARG A 401 15.65 -21.23 11.15
N PHE A 402 14.72 -21.70 10.33
CA PHE A 402 14.97 -22.68 9.28
C PHE A 402 15.01 -21.97 7.93
N ASP A 403 16.03 -22.25 7.12
CA ASP A 403 16.02 -21.81 5.71
C ASP A 403 15.07 -22.67 4.85
N LYS A 404 14.94 -22.30 3.57
CA LYS A 404 14.10 -23.01 2.59
C LYS A 404 14.50 -24.49 2.39
N SER A 405 15.75 -24.84 2.70
CA SER A 405 16.28 -26.21 2.62
C SER A 405 16.12 -27.00 3.94
N GLY A 406 15.62 -26.36 4.99
CA GLY A 406 15.44 -26.94 6.32
C GLY A 406 16.69 -26.86 7.21
N GLN A 407 17.74 -26.14 6.80
CA GLN A 407 18.93 -25.95 7.64
C GLN A 407 18.64 -24.98 8.78
N VAL A 408 19.19 -25.29 9.96
CA VAL A 408 19.00 -24.52 11.18
C VAL A 408 20.06 -23.43 11.30
N TYR A 409 19.60 -22.20 11.53
CA TYR A 409 20.42 -21.04 11.85
C TYR A 409 20.03 -20.51 13.23
N ILE A 410 21.00 -20.05 13.99
CA ILE A 410 20.83 -19.45 15.31
C ILE A 410 21.33 -18.01 15.26
N LEU A 411 20.58 -17.10 15.88
CA LEU A 411 20.98 -15.70 15.96
C LEU A 411 22.11 -15.56 16.99
N ASN A 412 23.25 -14.99 16.59
CA ASN A 412 24.44 -14.84 17.42
C ASN A 412 25.10 -13.47 17.19
N TYR A 413 25.87 -13.01 18.18
CA TYR A 413 26.90 -11.99 17.98
C TYR A 413 28.15 -12.62 17.34
N ASN A 414 28.65 -11.98 16.28
CA ASN A 414 29.98 -12.26 15.75
C ASN A 414 31.09 -11.64 16.65
N SER A 415 32.35 -11.79 16.24
CA SER A 415 33.50 -11.21 16.97
C SER A 415 33.49 -9.68 17.08
N GLU A 416 32.79 -9.01 16.18
CA GLU A 416 32.64 -7.55 16.12
C GLU A 416 31.38 -7.08 16.88
N LYS A 417 30.67 -7.99 17.56
CA LYS A 417 29.39 -7.76 18.25
C LYS A 417 28.25 -7.32 17.32
N GLN A 418 28.31 -7.72 16.06
CA GLN A 418 27.18 -7.59 15.14
C GLN A 418 26.34 -8.86 15.18
N ILE A 419 25.03 -8.71 15.04
CA ILE A 419 24.13 -9.86 14.96
C ILE A 419 24.26 -10.53 13.59
N ILE A 420 24.38 -11.86 13.61
CA ILE A 420 24.44 -12.71 12.42
C ILE A 420 23.59 -13.96 12.62
N TRP A 421 23.09 -14.49 11.52
CA TRP A 421 22.54 -15.84 11.46
C TRP A 421 23.67 -16.84 11.26
N GLU A 422 24.00 -17.62 12.30
CA GLU A 422 25.04 -18.65 12.26
C GLU A 422 24.43 -20.03 12.02
N LYS A 423 24.98 -20.77 11.05
CA LYS A 423 24.56 -22.14 10.76
C LYS A 423 24.97 -23.06 11.91
N SER A 424 24.00 -23.70 12.57
CA SER A 424 24.27 -24.51 13.78
C SER A 424 24.70 -25.94 13.50
N GLY A 425 24.36 -26.48 12.31
CA GLY A 425 24.52 -27.90 12.00
C GLY A 425 23.57 -28.83 12.77
N LEU A 426 22.60 -28.29 13.50
CA LEU A 426 21.59 -29.08 14.21
C LEU A 426 20.50 -29.57 13.25
N GLU A 427 19.96 -30.75 13.56
CA GLU A 427 18.73 -31.26 12.97
C GLU A 427 17.51 -30.77 13.78
N LYS A 428 16.32 -30.82 13.18
CA LYS A 428 15.08 -30.30 13.77
C LYS A 428 14.72 -30.98 15.09
N GLU A 429 15.11 -32.23 15.27
CA GLU A 429 14.84 -33.04 16.47
C GLU A 429 15.77 -32.66 17.63
N ARG A 430 16.84 -31.91 17.37
CA ARG A 430 17.90 -31.55 18.34
C ARG A 430 17.94 -30.06 18.67
N LEU A 431 16.86 -29.32 18.38
CA LEU A 431 16.81 -27.87 18.62
C LEU A 431 16.93 -27.48 20.09
N VAL A 432 16.59 -28.39 21.00
CA VAL A 432 16.78 -28.21 22.45
C VAL A 432 18.26 -28.07 22.83
N GLU A 433 19.18 -28.50 21.96
CA GLU A 433 20.63 -28.36 22.15
C GLU A 433 21.18 -27.04 21.62
N ALA A 434 20.35 -26.18 21.00
CA ALA A 434 20.80 -24.92 20.43
C ALA A 434 21.38 -23.98 21.51
N GLU A 435 22.54 -23.41 21.25
CA GLU A 435 23.18 -22.43 22.11
C GLU A 435 23.38 -21.13 21.34
N SER A 436 23.32 -20.00 22.05
CA SER A 436 23.55 -18.69 21.49
C SER A 436 24.22 -17.77 22.51
N ASN A 437 25.05 -16.87 22.02
CA ASN A 437 25.60 -15.76 22.81
C ASN A 437 24.71 -14.51 22.76
N PHE A 438 23.56 -14.57 22.09
CA PHE A 438 22.51 -13.55 22.04
C PHE A 438 21.24 -14.06 22.72
N THR A 439 20.83 -13.41 23.81
CA THR A 439 19.60 -13.75 24.53
C THR A 439 18.55 -12.65 24.44
N ILE A 440 17.29 -13.10 24.52
CA ILE A 440 16.07 -12.32 24.51
C ILE A 440 15.45 -12.40 25.90
N SER A 441 15.19 -11.24 26.51
CA SER A 441 14.54 -11.12 27.81
C SER A 441 13.34 -10.18 27.71
N GLY A 442 12.51 -10.16 28.76
CA GLY A 442 11.39 -9.22 28.86
C GLY A 442 11.81 -7.74 28.93
N ASN A 443 10.82 -6.86 28.81
CA ASN A 443 10.91 -5.41 28.78
C ASN A 443 11.69 -4.82 27.58
N GLN A 444 11.65 -5.50 26.44
CA GLN A 444 12.44 -5.11 25.25
C GLN A 444 11.66 -5.21 23.94
N VAL A 445 11.87 -4.22 23.06
CA VAL A 445 11.72 -4.36 21.61
C VAL A 445 13.08 -4.71 21.05
N ILE A 446 13.14 -5.76 20.24
CA ILE A 446 14.37 -6.36 19.73
C ILE A 446 14.27 -6.45 18.22
N TYR A 447 15.22 -5.82 17.55
CA TYR A 447 15.37 -5.84 16.09
C TYR A 447 16.42 -6.87 15.69
N LEU A 448 16.29 -7.46 14.49
CA LEU A 448 17.17 -8.53 14.02
C LEU A 448 18.61 -8.09 13.69
N ASP A 449 18.88 -6.78 13.59
CA ASP A 449 20.24 -6.24 13.50
C ASP A 449 20.90 -6.02 14.88
N GLY A 450 20.18 -6.31 15.98
CA GLY A 450 20.68 -6.25 17.35
C GLY A 450 20.33 -4.98 18.11
N TYR A 451 19.67 -4.01 17.48
CA TYR A 451 19.15 -2.86 18.22
C TYR A 451 18.07 -3.29 19.22
N LYS A 452 18.12 -2.71 20.41
CA LYS A 452 17.18 -2.97 21.50
C LYS A 452 16.70 -1.65 22.07
N SER A 453 15.38 -1.50 22.19
CA SER A 453 14.75 -0.40 22.92
C SER A 453 13.86 -0.96 24.04
N VAL A 454 13.61 -0.13 25.06
CA VAL A 454 12.69 -0.50 26.16
C VAL A 454 11.26 -0.41 25.64
N LEU A 455 10.36 -1.26 26.13
CA LEU A 455 8.95 -1.15 25.78
C LEU A 455 8.39 0.22 26.21
N PRO A 456 7.79 1.00 25.30
CA PRO A 456 7.27 2.32 25.63
C PRO A 456 6.08 2.19 26.58
N PHE A 457 5.94 3.15 27.49
CA PHE A 457 4.76 3.23 28.33
C PHE A 457 3.54 3.73 27.54
N ASN A 458 2.37 3.18 27.84
CA ASN A 458 1.12 3.70 27.32
C ASN A 458 0.61 4.82 28.25
N GLU A 459 0.95 6.08 27.97
CA GLU A 459 0.51 7.22 28.79
C GLU A 459 -0.98 7.58 28.62
N LYS A 460 -1.66 6.98 27.63
CA LYS A 460 -3.04 7.32 27.27
C LYS A 460 -4.09 6.54 28.09
N ILE A 461 -3.69 5.56 28.90
CA ILE A 461 -4.63 4.82 29.75
C ILE A 461 -5.09 5.67 30.94
N TRP A 462 -6.39 5.62 31.25
CA TRP A 462 -7.00 6.43 32.32
C TRP A 462 -6.37 6.17 33.71
N ALA A 463 -5.88 4.96 33.95
CA ALA A 463 -5.18 4.57 35.18
C ALA A 463 -3.68 4.36 34.93
N TYR A 464 -3.02 5.35 34.32
CA TYR A 464 -1.57 5.32 34.11
C TYR A 464 -0.82 5.14 35.43
N ASP A 465 -0.07 4.05 35.54
CA ASP A 465 0.82 3.74 36.66
C ASP A 465 2.08 3.10 36.11
N GLU A 466 3.17 3.88 36.10
CA GLU A 466 4.49 3.47 35.59
C GLU A 466 5.01 2.20 36.28
N SER A 467 4.77 2.03 37.58
CA SER A 467 5.23 0.85 38.32
C SER A 467 4.47 -0.42 37.89
N ASN A 468 3.16 -0.30 37.67
CA ASN A 468 2.37 -1.42 37.16
C ASN A 468 2.71 -1.74 35.71
N GLN A 469 2.95 -0.72 34.86
CA GLN A 469 3.39 -0.96 33.48
C GLN A 469 4.75 -1.63 33.44
N THR A 470 5.71 -1.18 34.26
CA THR A 470 7.05 -1.76 34.33
C THR A 470 6.97 -3.26 34.66
N LYS A 471 6.20 -3.63 35.68
CA LYS A 471 5.99 -5.04 36.07
C LYS A 471 5.34 -5.86 34.95
N SER A 472 4.37 -5.29 34.24
CA SER A 472 3.77 -5.96 33.08
C SER A 472 4.79 -6.15 31.96
N ASN A 473 5.54 -5.10 31.62
CA ASN A 473 6.50 -5.09 30.52
C ASN A 473 7.65 -6.07 30.74
N GLU A 474 8.05 -6.34 31.99
CA GLU A 474 9.02 -7.41 32.31
C GLU A 474 8.58 -8.81 31.86
N ALA A 475 7.28 -9.03 31.63
CA ALA A 475 6.74 -10.28 31.08
C ALA A 475 6.65 -10.26 29.54
N LEU A 476 6.91 -9.11 28.89
CA LEU A 476 6.65 -8.88 27.47
C LEU A 476 7.95 -8.67 26.71
N PHE A 477 8.01 -9.16 25.48
CA PHE A 477 9.01 -8.71 24.53
C PHE A 477 8.43 -8.70 23.10
N LYS A 478 9.05 -7.88 22.26
CA LYS A 478 8.63 -7.63 20.89
C LYS A 478 9.81 -7.94 19.97
N LEU A 479 9.58 -8.78 18.96
CA LEU A 479 10.55 -9.00 17.89
C LEU A 479 10.13 -8.22 16.66
N ARG A 480 11.09 -7.53 16.04
CA ARG A 480 10.87 -6.65 14.90
C ARG A 480 11.81 -7.02 13.76
N GLY A 481 11.29 -6.94 12.55
CA GLY A 481 12.07 -7.07 11.34
C GLY A 481 12.30 -8.49 10.84
N LEU A 482 11.29 -9.37 10.85
CA LEU A 482 11.39 -10.77 10.44
C LEU A 482 10.77 -11.01 9.04
N SER A 483 11.43 -11.78 8.19
CA SER A 483 10.93 -12.24 6.88
C SER A 483 9.92 -13.36 7.05
N SER A 484 8.88 -13.37 6.20
CA SER A 484 7.88 -14.45 6.15
C SER A 484 8.35 -15.70 5.41
N GLU A 485 9.54 -15.65 4.78
CA GLU A 485 10.14 -16.78 4.06
C GLU A 485 10.64 -17.88 5.01
N TYR A 486 10.86 -17.55 6.29
CA TYR A 486 11.43 -18.46 7.28
C TYR A 486 10.39 -18.95 8.28
N THR A 487 10.64 -20.14 8.83
CA THR A 487 10.00 -20.58 10.08
C THR A 487 10.98 -20.32 11.22
N TYR A 488 10.52 -19.74 12.31
CA TYR A 488 11.35 -19.41 13.47
C TYR A 488 11.05 -20.32 14.64
N PHE A 489 11.97 -20.32 15.60
CA PHE A 489 11.76 -20.95 16.89
C PHE A 489 12.40 -20.17 18.03
N LEU A 490 11.73 -20.21 19.18
CA LEU A 490 12.28 -19.75 20.45
C LEU A 490 12.62 -20.97 21.31
N LYS A 491 13.88 -21.04 21.75
CA LYS A 491 14.30 -22.00 22.78
C LYS A 491 14.48 -21.25 24.09
N GLN A 492 13.86 -21.73 25.15
CA GLN A 492 14.09 -21.22 26.50
C GLN A 492 15.47 -21.64 27.00
N VAL A 493 16.27 -20.68 27.46
CA VAL A 493 17.62 -20.90 27.99
C VAL A 493 17.75 -20.54 29.47
N LYS A 494 16.79 -19.79 30.00
CA LYS A 494 16.70 -19.46 31.43
C LYS A 494 15.25 -19.50 31.88
N VAL A 495 15.05 -20.00 33.09
CA VAL A 495 13.74 -20.07 33.76
C VAL A 495 13.75 -19.29 35.06
N PRO A 496 12.59 -18.79 35.50
CA PRO A 496 12.44 -18.22 36.83
C PRO A 496 12.62 -19.29 37.92
N GLU A 497 12.92 -18.88 39.15
CA GLU A 497 13.08 -19.79 40.28
C GLU A 497 11.81 -20.63 40.52
N GLY A 498 11.96 -21.95 40.66
CA GLY A 498 10.84 -22.88 40.86
C GLY A 498 10.13 -23.34 39.57
N TYR A 499 10.63 -22.93 38.40
CA TYR A 499 10.13 -23.38 37.09
C TYR A 499 11.09 -24.37 36.43
N ALA A 500 10.54 -25.23 35.56
CA ALA A 500 11.30 -26.22 34.81
C ALA A 500 11.68 -25.69 33.44
N THR A 501 12.91 -25.98 32.98
CA THR A 501 13.33 -25.72 31.60
C THR A 501 12.45 -26.48 30.62
N ALA A 502 11.91 -25.78 29.63
CA ALA A 502 11.13 -26.41 28.56
C ALA A 502 11.93 -27.51 27.85
N THR A 503 11.29 -28.65 27.61
CA THR A 503 11.87 -29.79 26.86
C THR A 503 11.66 -29.68 25.36
N ASP A 504 10.94 -28.66 24.90
CA ASP A 504 10.61 -28.40 23.50
C ASP A 504 10.88 -26.93 23.15
N VAL A 505 10.93 -26.63 21.86
CA VAL A 505 11.05 -25.27 21.34
C VAL A 505 9.71 -24.76 20.84
N GLN A 506 9.48 -23.46 20.96
CA GLN A 506 8.26 -22.83 20.44
C GLN A 506 8.47 -22.43 18.97
N LEU A 507 7.81 -23.11 18.04
CA LEU A 507 7.81 -22.73 16.62
C LEU A 507 6.81 -21.61 16.34
N PHE A 508 7.15 -20.71 15.41
CA PHE A 508 6.23 -19.70 14.90
C PHE A 508 6.60 -19.25 13.48
N LYS A 509 5.63 -18.67 12.76
CA LYS A 509 5.85 -17.98 11.49
C LYS A 509 5.49 -16.50 11.61
N VAL A 510 5.96 -15.68 10.69
CA VAL A 510 5.55 -14.27 10.60
C VAL A 510 4.92 -13.99 9.24
N ALA A 511 4.02 -13.01 9.23
CA ALA A 511 3.30 -12.51 8.08
C ALA A 511 2.88 -11.05 8.37
N LYS A 512 2.28 -10.39 7.37
CA LYS A 512 1.86 -8.98 7.45
C LYS A 512 1.02 -8.66 8.70
N ASP A 513 0.19 -9.60 9.14
CA ASP A 513 -0.76 -9.44 10.25
C ASP A 513 -0.29 -10.07 11.57
N SER A 514 0.95 -10.57 11.67
CA SER A 514 1.45 -11.26 12.86
C SER A 514 1.59 -10.39 14.12
N GLU A 515 1.65 -9.07 13.97
CA GLU A 515 1.57 -8.13 15.10
C GLU A 515 0.12 -7.98 15.61
N SER A 516 -0.85 -8.14 14.72
CA SER A 516 -2.27 -7.95 14.99
C SER A 516 -3.04 -9.23 15.29
N LYS A 517 -2.44 -10.41 15.03
CA LYS A 517 -3.06 -11.73 15.21
C LYS A 517 -2.08 -12.71 15.83
N ALA A 518 -2.28 -13.02 17.10
CA ALA A 518 -1.46 -14.02 17.78
C ALA A 518 -1.78 -15.44 17.27
N GLN A 519 -0.74 -16.24 17.04
CA GLN A 519 -0.87 -17.66 16.64
C GLN A 519 -1.29 -18.55 17.81
N PHE A 520 -0.85 -18.21 19.01
CA PHE A 520 -1.12 -18.94 20.24
C PHE A 520 -1.32 -17.95 21.41
N GLY A 521 -2.36 -17.14 21.30
CA GLY A 521 -2.74 -16.18 22.35
C GLY A 521 -3.34 -16.84 23.59
N ASP A 522 -3.33 -16.11 24.71
CA ASP A 522 -3.94 -16.49 25.97
C ASP A 522 -4.92 -15.41 26.41
N TYR A 523 -6.22 -15.68 26.28
CA TYR A 523 -7.24 -14.66 26.57
C TYR A 523 -7.35 -14.29 28.05
N GLN A 524 -6.78 -15.08 28.98
CA GLN A 524 -6.80 -14.76 30.41
C GLN A 524 -5.76 -13.70 30.78
N VAL A 525 -4.66 -13.60 30.02
CA VAL A 525 -3.62 -12.58 30.30
C VAL A 525 -3.87 -11.25 29.60
N ASN A 526 -4.75 -11.22 28.61
CA ASN A 526 -5.05 -10.03 27.81
C ASN A 526 -5.36 -8.78 28.65
N GLY A 527 -6.10 -8.93 29.76
CA GLY A 527 -6.45 -7.80 30.64
C GLY A 527 -5.28 -7.22 31.45
N PHE A 528 -4.13 -7.90 31.48
CA PHE A 528 -2.92 -7.46 32.19
C PHE A 528 -1.90 -6.80 31.26
N ILE A 529 -2.08 -6.92 29.93
CA ILE A 529 -1.19 -6.35 28.92
C ILE A 529 -1.73 -4.97 28.53
N LEU A 530 -1.04 -3.90 28.96
CA LEU A 530 -1.57 -2.54 28.91
C LEU A 530 -1.60 -1.90 27.51
N ASP A 531 -0.81 -2.42 26.58
CA ASP A 531 -0.81 -1.99 25.18
C ASP A 531 -1.49 -2.98 24.23
N LEU A 532 -2.18 -3.99 24.77
CA LEU A 532 -3.00 -4.90 23.96
C LEU A 532 -4.14 -4.12 23.29
N ASP A 533 -4.25 -4.26 21.97
CA ASP A 533 -5.36 -3.74 21.18
C ASP A 533 -5.80 -4.83 20.19
N TYR A 534 -7.02 -5.36 20.37
CA TYR A 534 -7.51 -6.51 19.59
C TYR A 534 -7.51 -6.20 18.09
N GLY A 535 -6.93 -7.10 17.30
CA GLY A 535 -6.78 -6.91 15.85
C GLY A 535 -5.77 -5.83 15.45
N LYS A 536 -4.92 -5.35 16.36
CA LYS A 536 -3.85 -4.38 16.08
C LYS A 536 -2.53 -4.73 16.76
N MET A 537 -2.58 -5.06 18.05
CA MET A 537 -1.44 -5.45 18.86
C MET A 537 -1.83 -6.62 19.76
N GLU A 538 -1.48 -7.83 19.32
CA GLU A 538 -1.76 -9.09 20.02
C GLU A 538 -0.45 -9.80 20.39
N TYR A 539 -0.53 -10.69 21.40
CA TYR A 539 0.63 -11.33 22.00
C TYR A 539 0.53 -12.86 21.96
N ASN A 540 1.62 -13.50 21.56
CA ASN A 540 1.80 -14.94 21.60
C ASN A 540 2.24 -15.38 22.99
N ALA A 541 1.51 -16.30 23.62
CA ALA A 541 1.78 -16.71 24.99
C ALA A 541 2.84 -17.83 25.07
N LEU A 542 3.96 -17.52 25.71
CA LEU A 542 5.01 -18.47 26.04
C LEU A 542 4.75 -19.02 27.45
N GLN A 543 4.09 -20.18 27.49
CA GLN A 543 3.74 -20.84 28.74
C GLN A 543 4.96 -21.51 29.38
N ILE A 544 5.19 -21.20 30.65
CA ILE A 544 6.29 -21.76 31.45
C ILE A 544 5.69 -22.57 32.59
N LEU A 545 6.19 -23.79 32.78
CA LEU A 545 5.66 -24.76 33.73
C LEU A 545 6.55 -24.88 34.96
N LYS A 546 5.93 -25.06 36.12
CA LYS A 546 6.63 -25.48 37.34
C LYS A 546 7.06 -26.93 37.22
N GLU A 547 8.10 -27.30 37.96
CA GLU A 547 8.57 -28.69 38.00
C GLU A 547 7.42 -29.66 38.33
N GLY A 548 7.21 -30.64 37.46
CA GLY A 548 6.17 -31.67 37.61
C GLY A 548 4.73 -31.21 37.32
N GLN A 549 4.51 -30.00 36.82
CA GLN A 549 3.19 -29.52 36.41
C GLN A 549 2.96 -29.71 34.90
N ASN A 550 1.69 -29.91 34.55
CA ASN A 550 1.22 -29.89 33.15
C ASN A 550 0.54 -28.56 32.86
N ALA A 551 0.59 -28.13 31.61
CA ALA A 551 -0.14 -26.94 31.16
C ALA A 551 -1.65 -27.14 31.32
N THR A 552 -2.33 -26.13 31.86
CA THR A 552 -3.79 -26.09 31.88
C THR A 552 -4.26 -25.57 30.53
N LEU A 553 -5.06 -26.38 29.82
CA LEU A 553 -5.64 -25.95 28.55
C LEU A 553 -6.84 -25.04 28.81
N LEU A 554 -6.81 -23.87 28.18
CA LEU A 554 -7.93 -22.95 28.23
C LEU A 554 -9.09 -23.48 27.36
N PRO A 555 -10.32 -23.59 27.90
CA PRO A 555 -11.48 -23.88 27.09
C PRO A 555 -11.70 -22.73 26.10
N ASN A 556 -11.98 -23.07 24.84
CA ASN A 556 -12.24 -22.07 23.82
C ASN A 556 -13.43 -21.17 24.24
N PRO A 557 -13.28 -19.83 24.24
CA PRO A 557 -14.31 -18.91 24.73
C PRO A 557 -15.62 -19.00 23.94
N TYR A 558 -15.58 -19.34 22.65
CA TYR A 558 -16.79 -19.55 21.84
C TYR A 558 -17.62 -20.75 22.32
N TRP A 559 -16.95 -21.84 22.71
CA TRP A 559 -17.62 -23.00 23.29
C TRP A 559 -18.24 -22.67 24.65
N MET A 560 -17.56 -21.88 25.48
CA MET A 560 -18.12 -21.41 26.75
C MET A 560 -19.36 -20.53 26.55
N ALA A 561 -19.30 -19.58 25.62
CA ALA A 561 -20.43 -18.71 25.29
C ALA A 561 -21.62 -19.52 24.76
N LEU A 562 -21.38 -20.48 23.88
CA LEU A 562 -22.42 -21.37 23.35
C LEU A 562 -23.08 -22.19 24.47
N ILE A 563 -22.28 -22.80 25.35
CA ILE A 563 -22.78 -23.56 26.50
C ILE A 563 -23.64 -22.66 27.39
N PHE A 564 -23.20 -21.44 27.67
CA PHE A 564 -23.96 -20.48 28.48
C PHE A 564 -25.31 -20.11 27.84
N ILE A 565 -25.33 -19.87 26.53
CA ILE A 565 -26.57 -19.61 25.78
C ILE A 565 -27.52 -20.81 25.87
N VAL A 566 -27.01 -22.02 25.65
CA VAL A 566 -27.81 -23.26 25.73
C VAL A 566 -28.38 -23.47 27.14
N VAL A 567 -27.57 -23.30 28.19
CA VAL A 567 -28.01 -23.39 29.59
C VAL A 567 -29.07 -22.35 29.90
N THR A 568 -28.90 -21.12 29.43
CA THR A 568 -29.88 -20.03 29.62
C THR A 568 -31.23 -20.38 28.96
N ILE A 569 -31.20 -20.89 27.73
CA ILE A 569 -32.41 -21.35 27.01
C ILE A 569 -33.10 -22.48 27.79
N LEU A 570 -32.34 -23.45 28.31
CA LEU A 570 -32.89 -24.55 29.10
C LEU A 570 -33.54 -24.05 30.41
N VAL A 571 -32.90 -23.13 31.11
CA VAL A 571 -33.45 -22.53 32.34
C VAL A 571 -34.76 -21.80 32.05
N VAL A 572 -34.78 -20.98 30.99
CA VAL A 572 -36.01 -20.27 30.56
C VAL A 572 -37.11 -21.26 30.18
N ALA A 573 -36.79 -22.34 29.46
CA ALA A 573 -37.75 -23.38 29.09
C ALA A 573 -38.31 -24.11 30.32
N VAL A 574 -37.49 -24.42 31.32
CA VAL A 574 -37.92 -25.04 32.58
C VAL A 574 -38.80 -24.09 33.38
N ILE A 575 -38.44 -22.81 33.49
CA ILE A 575 -39.27 -21.79 34.15
C ILE A 575 -40.62 -21.66 33.44
N ALA A 576 -40.63 -21.55 32.11
CA ALA A 576 -41.85 -21.48 31.32
C ALA A 576 -42.74 -22.72 31.54
N TYR A 577 -42.15 -23.93 31.53
CA TYR A 577 -42.86 -25.17 31.82
C TYR A 577 -43.44 -25.18 33.25
N LEU A 578 -42.68 -24.74 34.26
CA LEU A 578 -43.15 -24.67 35.64
C LEU A 578 -44.25 -23.63 35.85
N VAL A 579 -44.21 -22.50 35.14
CA VAL A 579 -45.27 -21.49 35.15
C VAL A 579 -46.54 -22.05 34.49
N ILE A 580 -46.41 -22.69 33.33
CA ILE A 580 -47.55 -23.33 32.61
C ILE A 580 -48.16 -24.48 33.44
N ARG A 581 -47.36 -25.18 34.25
CA ARG A 581 -47.85 -26.29 35.09
C ARG A 581 -48.49 -25.83 36.40
N LYS A 582 -48.15 -24.62 36.89
CA LYS A 582 -48.68 -24.05 38.15
C LYS A 582 -49.86 -23.10 37.95
N GLY A 583 -50.05 -22.56 36.74
CA GLY A 583 -51.32 -21.97 36.30
C GLY A 583 -52.27 -23.05 35.82
#